data_AF-A0A452V590-F1
#
_entry.id   AF-A0A452V590-F1
#
_cell.length_a   1.000
_cell.length_b   1.000
_cell.length_c   1.000
_cell.angle_alpha   90.00
_cell.angle_beta   90.00
_cell.angle_gamma   90.00
#
_symmetry.space_group_name_H-M   'P 1'
#
loop_
_entity.id
_entity.type
_entity.pdbx_description
1 polymer ?
#
loop_
_entity_poly.entity_id
_entity_poly.type
_entity_poly.pdbx_seq_one_letter_code
_entity_poly.pdbx_strand_id
1 'polypeptide(L)'
;HSELSLPVKARSTFQLLQFSSHLVLSYVAGIAWFLALAFPPLTQRTYMSENAMGSTMVEEQFAGGDRARGFARDFAAHRRKSGALPVAWLERTMRSVGLEVYTQSFSRKLPFPDETHERYMVSGTNVYGILRAPRAASTESLVLTVPCGPDSTNSQAVGLLLALAAHFRGQIYWAKDIIFLVTEQDLLGTEAWLEAYHDINVTGGCSCPRPSFRITALVNIL
;
A
#
# COMPACT_ATOMS: atom_id res chain seq x y z
N HIS A 1 -44.83 -54.80 -54.41
CA HIS A 1 -44.71 -54.32 -53.01
C HIS A 1 -43.54 -53.32 -52.90
N SER A 2 -43.45 -52.35 -53.81
CA SER A 2 -42.17 -51.68 -54.13
C SER A 2 -42.30 -50.26 -54.68
N GLU A 3 -43.34 -49.50 -54.28
CA GLU A 3 -43.58 -48.14 -54.83
C GLU A 3 -43.82 -47.06 -53.75
N LEU A 4 -43.75 -47.39 -52.45
CA LEU A 4 -44.05 -46.44 -51.36
C LEU A 4 -42.82 -45.90 -50.60
N SER A 5 -41.59 -46.31 -50.94
CA SER A 5 -40.38 -46.00 -50.15
C SER A 5 -39.56 -44.80 -50.63
N LEU A 6 -39.83 -44.25 -51.81
CA LEU A 6 -39.04 -43.16 -52.42
C LEU A 6 -39.25 -41.75 -51.79
N PRO A 7 -40.48 -41.31 -51.43
CA PRO A 7 -40.68 -39.93 -50.97
C PRO A 7 -40.25 -39.69 -49.51
N VAL A 8 -40.30 -40.73 -48.67
CA VAL A 8 -39.87 -40.67 -47.26
C VAL A 8 -38.34 -40.61 -47.17
N LYS A 9 -37.65 -41.39 -48.01
CA LYS A 9 -36.18 -41.40 -48.08
C LYS A 9 -35.64 -40.04 -48.55
N ALA A 10 -36.26 -39.43 -49.56
CA ALA A 10 -35.91 -38.10 -50.07
C ALA A 10 -36.13 -36.97 -49.05
N ARG A 11 -37.20 -37.02 -48.24
CA ARG A 11 -37.41 -36.06 -47.14
C ARG A 11 -36.38 -36.23 -46.02
N SER A 12 -36.04 -37.47 -45.67
CA SER A 12 -35.03 -37.76 -44.65
C SER A 12 -33.62 -37.36 -45.08
N THR A 13 -33.25 -37.57 -46.35
CA THR A 13 -31.94 -37.15 -46.89
C THR A 13 -31.84 -35.63 -47.00
N PHE A 14 -32.92 -34.93 -47.35
CA PHE A 14 -32.96 -33.47 -47.39
C PHE A 14 -32.83 -32.85 -45.98
N GLN A 15 -33.50 -33.42 -44.96
CA GLN A 15 -33.37 -32.97 -43.57
C GLN A 15 -31.96 -33.22 -43.00
N LEU A 16 -31.35 -34.37 -43.33
CA LEU A 16 -29.96 -34.66 -42.94
C LEU A 16 -28.96 -33.72 -43.62
N LEU A 17 -29.17 -33.38 -44.90
CA LEU A 17 -28.36 -32.38 -45.62
C LEU A 17 -28.51 -30.98 -45.03
N GLN A 18 -29.72 -30.59 -44.64
CA GLN A 18 -29.97 -29.27 -44.03
C GLN A 18 -29.36 -29.16 -42.62
N PHE A 19 -29.41 -30.21 -41.80
CA PHE A 19 -28.70 -30.23 -40.51
C PHE A 19 -27.18 -30.16 -40.68
N SER A 20 -26.64 -30.82 -41.70
CA SER A 20 -25.21 -30.81 -41.98
C SER A 20 -24.71 -29.42 -42.39
N SER A 21 -25.51 -28.63 -43.12
CA SER A 21 -25.10 -27.28 -43.52
C SER A 21 -25.03 -26.30 -42.35
N HIS A 22 -25.96 -26.39 -41.39
CA HIS A 22 -25.94 -25.58 -40.17
C HIS A 22 -24.73 -25.91 -39.27
N LEU A 23 -24.36 -27.19 -39.18
CA LEU A 23 -23.16 -27.63 -38.45
C LEU A 23 -21.88 -27.09 -39.09
N VAL A 24 -21.76 -27.18 -40.41
CA VAL A 24 -20.61 -26.64 -41.16
C VAL A 24 -20.52 -25.12 -41.01
N LEU A 25 -21.65 -24.40 -41.06
CA LEU A 25 -21.69 -22.95 -40.83
C LEU A 25 -21.20 -22.58 -39.42
N SER A 26 -21.64 -23.30 -38.38
CA SER A 26 -21.20 -23.06 -37.00
C SER A 26 -19.71 -23.37 -36.81
N TYR A 27 -19.19 -24.40 -37.49
CA TYR A 27 -17.78 -24.77 -37.45
C TYR A 27 -16.89 -23.71 -38.12
N VAL A 28 -17.28 -23.20 -39.29
CA VAL A 28 -16.56 -22.13 -39.99
C VAL A 28 -16.62 -20.82 -39.20
N ALA A 29 -17.77 -20.50 -38.60
CA ALA A 29 -17.90 -19.34 -37.72
C ALA A 29 -16.99 -19.43 -36.49
N GLY A 30 -16.87 -20.62 -35.88
CA GLY A 30 -15.95 -20.88 -34.77
C GLY A 30 -14.49 -20.68 -35.19
N ILE A 31 -14.08 -21.24 -36.34
CA ILE A 31 -12.70 -21.05 -36.87
C ILE A 31 -12.42 -19.58 -37.15
N ALA A 32 -13.36 -18.87 -37.78
CA ALA A 32 -13.22 -17.43 -38.05
C ALA A 32 -13.07 -16.62 -36.75
N TRP A 33 -13.79 -16.98 -35.69
CA TRP A 33 -13.68 -16.35 -34.37
C TRP A 33 -12.34 -16.64 -33.69
N PHE A 34 -11.84 -17.87 -33.75
CA PHE A 34 -10.51 -18.22 -33.23
C PHE A 34 -9.39 -17.49 -33.96
N LEU A 35 -9.50 -17.35 -35.28
CA LEU A 35 -8.55 -16.56 -36.07
C LEU A 35 -8.64 -15.07 -35.72
N ALA A 36 -9.85 -14.53 -35.51
CA ALA A 36 -10.04 -13.15 -35.05
C ALA A 36 -9.43 -12.89 -33.66
N LEU A 37 -9.49 -13.86 -32.75
CA LEU A 37 -8.81 -13.81 -31.46
C LEU A 37 -7.28 -13.92 -31.56
N ALA A 38 -6.75 -14.53 -32.62
CA ALA A 38 -5.30 -14.59 -32.85
C ALA A 38 -4.74 -13.30 -33.49
N PHE A 39 -5.60 -12.38 -33.96
CA PHE A 39 -5.18 -11.13 -34.56
C PHE A 39 -4.71 -10.13 -33.48
N PRO A 40 -3.44 -9.65 -33.54
CA PRO A 40 -2.84 -8.73 -32.57
C PRO A 40 -3.66 -7.47 -32.19
N PRO A 41 -4.43 -6.82 -33.09
CA PRO A 41 -5.23 -5.65 -32.72
C PRO A 41 -6.49 -5.96 -31.89
N LEU A 42 -7.00 -7.21 -31.91
CA LEU A 42 -8.15 -7.64 -31.10
C LEU A 42 -7.72 -8.24 -29.75
N THR A 43 -6.53 -8.83 -29.69
CA THR A 43 -5.85 -9.11 -28.41
C THR A 43 -5.25 -7.83 -27.87
N GLN A 44 -6.10 -6.95 -27.33
CA GLN A 44 -5.60 -5.94 -26.42
C GLN A 44 -4.75 -6.64 -25.37
N ARG A 45 -3.48 -6.23 -25.26
CA ARG A 45 -2.53 -6.69 -24.26
C ARG A 45 -3.30 -6.88 -22.95
N THR A 46 -3.44 -8.12 -22.50
CA THR A 46 -4.04 -8.48 -21.23
C THR A 46 -3.10 -8.05 -20.11
N TYR A 47 -2.90 -6.74 -19.99
CA TYR A 47 -2.40 -6.12 -18.79
C TYR A 47 -3.57 -6.13 -17.82
N MET A 48 -3.69 -7.25 -17.10
CA MET A 48 -4.52 -7.31 -15.91
C MET A 48 -3.91 -6.34 -14.91
N SER A 49 -4.54 -5.17 -14.77
CA SER A 49 -4.22 -4.24 -13.71
C SER A 49 -4.46 -4.95 -12.37
N GLU A 50 -3.50 -4.94 -11.44
CA GLU A 50 -3.73 -5.49 -10.10
C GLU A 50 -4.90 -4.77 -9.40
N ASN A 51 -5.11 -3.50 -9.73
CA ASN A 51 -6.24 -2.69 -9.25
C ASN A 51 -7.60 -3.17 -9.78
N ALA A 52 -7.63 -4.03 -10.81
CA ALA A 52 -8.87 -4.59 -11.36
C ALA A 52 -9.32 -5.90 -10.67
N MET A 53 -8.45 -6.57 -9.90
CA MET A 53 -8.81 -7.80 -9.17
C MET A 53 -9.52 -7.55 -7.83
N GLY A 54 -9.50 -6.31 -7.33
CA GLY A 54 -10.15 -5.90 -6.09
C GLY A 54 -11.60 -5.42 -6.27
N SER A 55 -12.44 -6.07 -7.09
CA SER A 55 -13.80 -5.59 -7.38
C SER A 55 -14.78 -5.63 -6.18
N THR A 56 -14.30 -6.01 -5.00
CA THR A 56 -15.08 -6.13 -3.74
C THR A 56 -14.52 -5.30 -2.59
N MET A 57 -13.54 -4.42 -2.83
CA MET A 57 -13.01 -3.52 -1.81
C MET A 57 -12.85 -2.11 -2.37
N VAL A 58 -13.98 -1.50 -2.72
CA VAL A 58 -14.04 -0.14 -3.27
C VAL A 58 -14.70 0.77 -2.23
N GLU A 59 -13.89 1.29 -1.32
CA GLU A 59 -14.10 2.64 -0.81
C GLU A 59 -13.02 3.50 -1.48
N GLU A 60 -13.26 3.88 -2.73
CA GLU A 60 -12.32 4.68 -3.56
C GLU A 60 -12.13 6.11 -3.04
N GLN A 61 -12.93 6.52 -2.04
CA GLN A 61 -12.96 7.89 -1.54
C GLN A 61 -12.47 7.94 -0.10
N PHE A 62 -11.23 8.39 0.07
CA PHE A 62 -10.76 8.86 1.36
C PHE A 62 -11.46 10.20 1.68
N ALA A 63 -12.66 10.12 2.25
CA ALA A 63 -13.41 11.29 2.75
C ALA A 63 -12.76 11.95 3.99
N GLY A 64 -11.57 11.48 4.40
CA GLY A 64 -10.81 11.98 5.55
C GLY A 64 -10.03 13.27 5.31
N GLY A 65 -10.19 13.93 4.16
CA GLY A 65 -9.44 15.14 3.81
C GLY A 65 -9.56 16.28 4.82
N ASP A 66 -10.76 16.52 5.37
CA ASP A 66 -10.96 17.57 6.37
C ASP A 66 -10.33 17.22 7.72
N ARG A 67 -10.38 15.93 8.12
CA ARG A 67 -9.67 15.45 9.31
C ARG A 67 -8.15 15.56 9.14
N ALA A 68 -7.64 15.22 7.96
CA ALA A 68 -6.22 15.37 7.63
C ALA A 68 -5.76 16.82 7.72
N ARG A 69 -6.55 17.76 7.18
CA ARG A 69 -6.30 19.21 7.31
C ARG A 69 -6.36 19.69 8.75
N GLY A 70 -7.28 19.16 9.56
CA GLY A 70 -7.37 19.44 10.99
C GLY A 70 -6.09 19.03 11.72
N PHE A 71 -5.68 17.77 11.58
CA PHE A 71 -4.43 17.27 12.17
C PHE A 71 -3.19 18.01 11.67
N ALA A 72 -3.15 18.38 10.39
CA ALA A 72 -2.05 19.16 9.83
C ALA A 72 -1.94 20.56 10.45
N ARG A 73 -3.07 21.23 10.71
CA ARG A 73 -3.11 22.53 11.38
C ARG A 73 -2.65 22.44 12.84
N ASP A 74 -3.14 21.44 13.56
CA ASP A 74 -2.76 21.22 14.95
C ASP A 74 -1.26 20.89 15.08
N PHE A 75 -0.75 20.04 14.20
CA PHE A 75 0.67 19.72 14.14
C PHE A 75 1.51 20.96 13.85
N ALA A 76 1.13 21.76 12.85
CA ALA A 76 1.83 23.00 12.51
C ALA A 76 1.83 24.00 13.68
N ALA A 77 0.73 24.09 14.45
CA ALA A 77 0.65 24.96 15.62
C ALA A 77 1.60 24.52 16.75
N HIS A 78 1.68 23.22 17.03
CA HIS A 78 2.59 22.69 18.05
C HIS A 78 4.06 22.78 17.63
N ARG A 79 4.32 22.61 16.32
CA ARG A 79 5.66 22.76 15.76
C ARG A 79 6.15 24.21 15.83
N ARG A 80 5.30 25.20 15.54
CA ARG A 80 5.63 26.62 15.70
C ARG A 80 5.97 27.01 17.14
N LYS A 81 5.31 26.37 18.12
CA LYS A 81 5.58 26.60 19.55
C LYS A 81 6.89 25.98 20.02
N SER A 82 7.20 24.78 19.52
CA SER A 82 8.32 23.97 20.02
C SER A 82 9.61 24.18 19.23
N GLY A 83 9.53 24.67 17.99
CA GLY A 83 10.66 24.80 17.06
C GLY A 83 11.18 23.45 16.50
N ALA A 84 10.97 22.35 17.22
CA ALA A 84 11.33 20.98 16.88
C ALA A 84 10.11 20.07 16.64
N LEU A 85 10.33 18.78 16.39
CA LEU A 85 9.24 17.80 16.25
C LEU A 85 8.42 17.72 17.56
N PRO A 86 7.10 17.94 17.55
CA PRO A 86 6.28 17.89 18.76
C PRO A 86 5.95 16.45 19.17
N VAL A 87 6.95 15.71 19.67
CA VAL A 87 6.89 14.28 20.03
C VAL A 87 5.75 13.99 21.02
N ALA A 88 5.63 14.77 22.10
CA ALA A 88 4.60 14.55 23.12
C ALA A 88 3.17 14.78 22.60
N TRP A 89 2.98 15.67 21.62
CA TRP A 89 1.68 15.82 20.97
C TRP A 89 1.40 14.62 20.07
N LEU A 90 2.38 14.21 19.27
CA LEU A 90 2.24 13.10 18.33
C LEU A 90 1.95 11.78 19.05
N GLU A 91 2.62 11.51 20.18
CA GLU A 91 2.39 10.35 21.02
C GLU A 91 0.95 10.29 21.54
N ARG A 92 0.42 11.41 22.04
CA ARG A 92 -0.97 11.49 22.52
C ARG A 92 -1.98 11.31 21.39
N THR A 93 -1.74 11.95 20.25
CA THR A 93 -2.65 11.87 19.09
C THR A 93 -2.66 10.47 18.48
N MET A 94 -1.51 9.83 18.29
CA MET A 94 -1.46 8.45 17.78
C MET A 94 -2.10 7.47 18.77
N ARG A 95 -1.92 7.66 20.09
CA ARG A 95 -2.61 6.86 21.11
C ARG A 95 -4.13 7.08 21.10
N SER A 96 -4.60 8.31 20.92
CA SER A 96 -6.04 8.59 20.87
C SER A 96 -6.72 7.99 19.64
N VAL A 97 -5.96 7.85 18.54
CA VAL A 97 -6.39 7.11 17.35
C VAL A 97 -6.41 5.58 17.60
N GLY A 98 -5.71 5.10 18.63
CA GLY A 98 -5.70 3.69 19.04
C GLY A 98 -4.52 2.89 18.49
N LEU A 99 -3.38 3.53 18.23
CA LEU A 99 -2.14 2.88 17.83
C LEU A 99 -1.25 2.59 19.04
N GLU A 100 -0.41 1.55 18.92
CA GLU A 100 0.69 1.28 19.84
C GLU A 100 1.85 2.22 19.51
N VAL A 101 2.11 3.23 20.35
CA VAL A 101 3.10 4.27 20.04
C VAL A 101 4.41 4.04 20.78
N TYR A 102 5.50 4.19 20.03
CA TYR A 102 6.87 4.08 20.50
C TYR A 102 7.68 5.30 20.04
N THR A 103 8.74 5.60 20.79
CA THR A 103 9.63 6.72 20.53
C THR A 103 11.05 6.22 20.59
N GLN A 104 11.85 6.61 19.61
CA GLN A 104 13.24 6.23 19.47
C GLN A 104 14.09 7.49 19.33
N SER A 105 14.89 7.79 20.36
CA SER A 105 15.92 8.82 20.30
C SER A 105 17.19 8.25 19.67
N PHE A 106 17.76 8.94 18.69
CA PHE A 106 19.02 8.54 18.07
C PHE A 106 20.00 9.72 18.01
N SER A 107 21.29 9.39 18.01
CA SER A 107 22.38 10.35 17.83
C SER A 107 23.43 9.74 16.91
N ARG A 108 23.68 10.37 15.76
CA ARG A 108 24.64 9.88 14.78
C ARG A 108 25.73 10.90 14.51
N LYS A 109 26.97 10.42 14.45
CA LYS A 109 28.12 11.20 14.01
C LYS A 109 28.23 11.05 12.50
N LEU A 110 28.13 12.14 11.74
CA LEU A 110 28.33 12.07 10.30
C LEU A 110 29.81 11.75 10.01
N PRO A 111 30.09 10.88 9.02
CA PRO A 111 31.46 10.47 8.69
C PRO A 111 32.26 11.56 7.97
N PHE A 112 31.61 12.61 7.45
CA PHE A 112 32.25 13.70 6.73
C PHE A 112 32.48 14.91 7.65
N PRO A 113 33.74 15.30 7.93
CA PRO A 113 34.04 16.58 8.55
C PRO A 113 33.83 17.68 7.51
N ASP A 114 32.84 18.54 7.73
CA ASP A 114 32.73 19.79 6.97
C ASP A 114 33.81 20.76 7.47
N GLU A 115 34.49 21.48 6.58
CA GLU A 115 35.77 22.18 6.85
C GLU A 115 35.73 23.28 7.94
N THR A 116 34.57 23.55 8.55
CA THR A 116 34.37 24.64 9.50
C THR A 116 33.93 24.25 10.91
N HIS A 117 33.50 23.00 11.18
CA HIS A 117 33.07 22.60 12.52
C HIS A 117 33.39 21.14 12.85
N GLU A 118 33.95 20.90 14.04
CA GLU A 118 34.21 19.57 14.59
C GLU A 118 32.93 18.71 14.59
N ARG A 119 32.96 17.57 13.86
CA ARG A 119 32.01 16.44 13.92
C ARG A 119 30.55 16.84 14.20
N TYR A 120 29.80 17.21 13.16
CA TYR A 120 28.36 17.45 13.27
C TYR A 120 27.63 16.19 13.80
N MET A 121 27.26 16.23 15.07
CA MET A 121 26.47 15.18 15.72
C MET A 121 25.00 15.50 15.51
N VAL A 122 24.36 14.75 14.64
CA VAL A 122 22.94 14.91 14.35
C VAL A 122 22.18 14.04 15.34
N SER A 123 21.39 14.71 16.19
CA SER A 123 20.48 14.04 17.12
C SER A 123 19.05 14.31 16.70
N GLY A 124 18.19 13.32 16.87
CA GLY A 124 16.79 13.41 16.49
C GLY A 124 15.95 12.37 17.21
N THR A 125 14.64 12.57 17.17
CA THR A 125 13.67 11.64 17.75
C THR A 125 12.72 11.15 16.67
N ASN A 126 12.67 9.84 16.49
CA ASN A 126 11.67 9.19 15.66
C ASN A 126 10.48 8.77 16.51
N VAL A 127 9.28 8.93 15.98
CA VAL A 127 8.04 8.47 16.61
C VAL A 127 7.36 7.53 15.65
N TYR A 128 6.99 6.34 16.12
CA TYR A 128 6.24 5.40 15.29
C TYR A 128 5.05 4.79 16.04
N GLY A 129 3.96 4.62 15.32
CA GLY A 129 2.75 3.96 15.79
C GLY A 129 2.53 2.65 15.04
N ILE A 130 2.25 1.56 15.76
CA ILE A 130 1.92 0.27 15.16
C ILE A 130 0.41 0.04 15.27
N LEU A 131 -0.20 -0.27 14.12
CA LEU A 131 -1.55 -0.77 14.02
C LEU A 131 -1.50 -2.28 13.74
N ARG A 132 -1.99 -3.08 14.70
CA ARG A 132 -2.06 -4.54 14.59
C ARG A 132 -3.16 -4.97 13.63
N ALA A 133 -2.86 -5.90 12.73
CA ALA A 133 -3.86 -6.54 11.89
C ALA A 133 -4.80 -7.41 12.75
N PRO A 134 -6.13 -7.28 12.59
CA PRO A 134 -7.08 -8.08 13.35
C PRO A 134 -7.16 -9.55 12.92
N ARG A 135 -6.69 -9.90 11.71
CA ARG A 135 -6.97 -11.20 11.07
C ARG A 135 -5.77 -12.10 10.79
N ALA A 136 -4.53 -11.67 11.02
CA ALA A 136 -3.34 -12.44 10.61
C ALA A 136 -2.27 -12.53 11.69
N ALA A 137 -1.42 -13.54 11.60
CA ALA A 137 -0.18 -13.60 12.36
C ALA A 137 0.70 -12.44 11.91
N SER A 138 1.04 -11.53 12.82
CA SER A 138 1.96 -10.43 12.56
C SER A 138 3.35 -11.01 12.20
N THR A 139 3.58 -11.31 10.93
CA THR A 139 4.87 -11.73 10.37
C THR A 139 5.35 -10.75 9.31
N GLU A 140 4.43 -9.95 8.76
CA GLU A 140 4.67 -8.99 7.69
C GLU A 140 4.05 -7.64 8.04
N SER A 141 4.73 -6.56 7.67
CA SER A 141 4.32 -5.19 7.99
C SER A 141 4.54 -4.23 6.82
N LEU A 142 3.63 -3.25 6.71
CA LEU A 142 3.72 -2.11 5.81
C LEU A 142 4.18 -0.89 6.60
N VAL A 143 5.22 -0.20 6.14
CA VAL A 143 5.72 1.01 6.79
C VAL A 143 5.34 2.23 5.96
N LEU A 144 4.63 3.17 6.57
CA LEU A 144 4.29 4.49 6.01
C LEU A 144 5.14 5.54 6.72
N THR A 145 6.05 6.18 6.00
CA THR A 145 6.99 7.16 6.56
C THR A 145 6.60 8.58 6.16
N VAL A 146 6.66 9.50 7.12
CA VAL A 146 6.60 10.94 6.85
C VAL A 146 7.81 11.62 7.47
N PRO A 147 8.72 12.16 6.65
CA PRO A 147 9.85 12.89 7.15
C PRO A 147 9.45 14.33 7.50
N CYS A 148 10.01 14.80 8.59
CA CYS A 148 9.68 16.05 9.21
C CYS A 148 10.96 16.78 9.63
N GLY A 149 11.84 16.99 8.64
CA GLY A 149 13.14 17.64 8.82
C GLY A 149 13.04 19.13 9.20
N PRO A 150 14.11 19.74 9.72
CA PRO A 150 14.13 21.15 10.11
C PRO A 150 13.78 22.09 8.93
N ASP A 151 14.26 21.77 7.73
CA ASP A 151 14.08 22.60 6.53
C ASP A 151 12.77 22.33 5.78
N SER A 152 12.20 21.13 5.95
CA SER A 152 10.98 20.70 5.27
C SER A 152 9.84 20.45 6.27
N THR A 153 8.88 21.37 6.28
CA THR A 153 7.70 21.26 7.15
C THR A 153 6.55 20.55 6.45
N ASN A 154 6.59 19.22 6.45
CA ASN A 154 5.57 18.35 5.84
C ASN A 154 4.33 18.15 6.75
N SER A 155 3.78 19.25 7.28
CA SER A 155 2.62 19.19 8.20
C SER A 155 1.39 18.53 7.57
N GLN A 156 1.20 18.72 6.26
CA GLN A 156 0.08 18.12 5.53
C GLN A 156 0.23 16.59 5.42
N ALA A 157 1.45 16.11 5.18
CA ALA A 157 1.74 14.68 5.13
C ALA A 157 1.52 14.01 6.49
N VAL A 158 1.95 14.66 7.59
CA VAL A 158 1.69 14.16 8.96
C VAL A 158 0.19 14.10 9.23
N GLY A 159 -0.55 15.15 8.85
CA GLY A 159 -2.00 15.18 8.99
C GLY A 159 -2.70 14.08 8.19
N LEU A 160 -2.27 13.84 6.95
CA LEU A 160 -2.76 12.76 6.12
C LEU A 160 -2.46 11.38 6.73
N LEU A 161 -1.23 11.18 7.20
CA LEU A 161 -0.81 9.95 7.87
C LEU A 161 -1.66 9.65 9.11
N LEU A 162 -1.94 10.64 9.95
CA LEU A 162 -2.81 10.47 11.13
C LEU A 162 -4.27 10.18 10.74
N ALA A 163 -4.78 10.85 9.72
CA ALA A 163 -6.14 10.62 9.24
C ALA A 163 -6.29 9.24 8.59
N LEU A 164 -5.26 8.77 7.87
CA LEU A 164 -5.18 7.40 7.35
C LEU A 164 -5.13 6.37 8.49
N ALA A 165 -4.31 6.62 9.51
CA ALA A 165 -4.24 5.75 10.68
C ALA A 165 -5.60 5.60 11.37
N ALA A 166 -6.35 6.70 11.51
CA ALA A 166 -7.70 6.69 12.05
C ALA A 166 -8.70 5.96 11.14
N HIS A 167 -8.55 6.08 9.83
CA HIS A 167 -9.38 5.35 8.89
C HIS A 167 -9.08 3.85 8.95
N PHE A 168 -7.81 3.45 8.91
CA PHE A 168 -7.39 2.05 8.93
C PHE A 168 -7.77 1.33 10.23
N ARG A 169 -7.79 2.05 11.36
CA ARG A 169 -8.25 1.49 12.64
C ARG A 169 -9.69 0.99 12.61
N GLY A 170 -10.55 1.62 11.82
CA GLY A 170 -11.97 1.24 11.67
C GLY A 170 -12.21 0.08 10.69
N GLN A 171 -11.19 -0.31 9.92
CA GLN A 171 -11.32 -1.28 8.85
C GLN A 171 -10.84 -2.67 9.30
N ILE A 172 -11.68 -3.70 9.08
CA ILE A 172 -11.42 -5.07 9.56
C ILE A 172 -10.73 -5.98 8.55
N TYR A 173 -10.38 -5.47 7.36
CA TYR A 173 -9.85 -6.26 6.25
C TYR A 173 -8.33 -6.32 6.16
N TRP A 174 -7.60 -5.60 7.02
CA TRP A 174 -6.14 -5.60 6.98
C TRP A 174 -5.57 -6.95 7.38
N ALA A 175 -4.75 -7.53 6.50
CA ALA A 175 -4.07 -8.81 6.68
C ALA A 175 -2.61 -8.66 7.14
N LYS A 176 -2.11 -7.43 7.30
CA LYS A 176 -0.73 -7.11 7.70
C LYS A 176 -0.69 -5.97 8.69
N ASP A 177 0.31 -5.95 9.56
CA ASP A 177 0.53 -4.84 10.50
C ASP A 177 0.94 -3.59 9.72
N ILE A 178 0.49 -2.42 10.18
CA ILE A 178 0.82 -1.14 9.53
C ILE A 178 1.57 -0.28 10.54
N ILE A 179 2.76 0.16 10.16
CA ILE A 179 3.64 1.00 10.97
C ILE A 179 3.62 2.40 10.37
N PHE A 180 3.27 3.37 11.19
CA PHE A 180 3.27 4.78 10.83
C PHE A 180 4.47 5.45 11.47
N LEU A 181 5.48 5.82 10.69
CA LEU A 181 6.75 6.37 11.15
C LEU A 181 6.83 7.86 10.80
N VAL A 182 7.13 8.69 11.80
CA VAL A 182 7.42 10.11 11.64
C VAL A 182 8.85 10.37 12.10
N THR A 183 9.69 10.90 11.21
CA THR A 183 11.12 11.11 11.47
C THR A 183 11.48 12.58 11.57
N GLU A 184 12.29 12.95 12.56
CA GLU A 184 12.78 14.33 12.75
C GLU A 184 13.92 14.69 11.76
N GLN A 185 14.52 13.68 11.13
CA GLN A 185 15.43 13.80 9.98
C GLN A 185 15.08 12.74 8.94
N ASP A 186 14.92 13.15 7.68
CA ASP A 186 14.37 12.32 6.60
C ASP A 186 15.11 10.98 6.41
N LEU A 187 16.29 11.04 5.79
CA LEU A 187 17.10 9.85 5.51
C LEU A 187 17.73 9.28 6.78
N LEU A 188 18.36 10.14 7.59
CA LEU A 188 19.10 9.72 8.79
C LEU A 188 18.20 9.10 9.86
N GLY A 189 16.99 9.65 10.05
CA GLY A 189 16.03 9.11 10.99
C GLY A 189 15.49 7.76 10.53
N THR A 190 15.18 7.61 9.23
CA THR A 190 14.70 6.34 8.68
C THR A 190 15.77 5.25 8.77
N GLU A 191 17.03 5.57 8.48
CA GLU A 191 18.15 4.64 8.61
C GLU A 191 18.38 4.22 10.06
N ALA A 192 18.37 5.17 11.00
CA ALA A 192 18.52 4.87 12.43
C ALA A 192 17.37 4.00 12.98
N TRP A 193 16.16 4.16 12.42
CA TRP A 193 15.02 3.31 12.76
C TRP A 193 15.17 1.89 12.19
N LEU A 194 15.57 1.77 10.92
CA LEU A 194 15.82 0.48 10.27
C LEU A 194 16.98 -0.28 10.94
N GLU A 195 18.04 0.42 11.34
CA GLU A 195 19.18 -0.17 12.04
C GLU A 195 18.77 -0.75 13.39
N ALA A 196 17.98 0.01 14.17
CA ALA A 196 17.42 -0.50 15.42
C ALA A 196 16.42 -1.65 15.21
N TYR A 197 15.71 -1.66 14.08
CA TYR A 197 14.80 -2.75 13.72
C TYR A 197 15.54 -4.06 13.39
N HIS A 198 16.69 -3.97 12.75
CA HIS A 198 17.51 -5.12 12.34
C HIS A 198 18.54 -5.57 13.40
N ASP A 199 18.51 -4.99 14.62
CA ASP A 199 19.49 -5.23 15.70
C ASP A 199 20.96 -5.12 15.26
N ILE A 200 21.27 -4.24 14.31
CA ILE A 200 22.66 -3.88 14.05
C ILE A 200 23.07 -2.91 15.17
N ASN A 201 23.50 -3.46 16.29
CA ASN A 201 23.95 -2.73 17.48
C ASN A 201 25.26 -1.97 17.21
N VAL A 202 25.23 -0.94 16.35
CA VAL A 202 26.39 -0.07 16.12
C VAL A 202 26.33 1.19 16.99
N THR A 203 25.15 1.60 17.50
CA THR A 203 25.05 2.78 18.37
C THR A 203 24.20 2.54 19.62
N GLY A 204 24.84 2.59 20.79
CA GLY A 204 24.25 2.32 22.10
C GLY A 204 23.29 3.41 22.58
N GLY A 205 22.05 3.38 22.10
CA GLY A 205 20.96 4.23 22.60
C GLY A 205 19.61 3.52 22.53
N CYS A 206 19.10 3.13 23.70
CA CYS A 206 17.75 2.61 23.98
C CYS A 206 17.20 1.51 23.05
N SER A 207 17.24 0.27 23.54
CA SER A 207 16.53 -0.88 23.00
C SER A 207 15.01 -0.64 22.97
N CYS A 208 14.44 -0.42 21.79
CA CYS A 208 13.01 -0.61 21.59
C CYS A 208 12.68 -2.11 21.67
N PRO A 209 11.52 -2.52 22.22
CA PRO A 209 11.13 -3.92 22.22
C PRO A 209 11.03 -4.41 20.77
N ARG A 210 11.73 -5.52 20.46
CA ARG A 210 11.78 -6.16 19.14
C ARG A 210 10.37 -6.31 18.56
N PRO A 211 10.01 -5.61 17.49
CA PRO A 211 8.85 -5.97 16.69
C PRO A 211 9.20 -7.27 15.96
N SER A 212 8.46 -8.36 16.16
CA SER A 212 8.74 -9.66 15.53
C SER A 212 8.32 -9.75 14.05
N PHE A 213 8.34 -8.63 13.31
CA PHE A 213 7.77 -8.53 11.97
C PHE A 213 8.87 -8.55 10.89
N ARG A 214 8.48 -8.79 9.64
CA ARG A 214 9.29 -8.50 8.46
C ARG A 214 8.68 -7.28 7.75
N ILE A 215 9.53 -6.38 7.25
CA ILE A 215 9.06 -5.23 6.47
C ILE A 215 8.81 -5.71 5.04
N THR A 216 7.57 -5.60 4.57
CA THR A 216 7.19 -6.02 3.21
C THR A 216 7.31 -4.86 2.23
N ALA A 217 6.96 -3.64 2.65
CA ALA A 217 7.12 -2.43 1.85
C ALA A 217 7.29 -1.20 2.74
N LEU A 218 8.06 -0.24 2.25
CA LEU A 218 8.25 1.07 2.86
C LEU A 218 7.78 2.12 1.84
N VAL A 219 6.78 2.91 2.22
CA VAL A 219 6.17 3.94 1.38
C VAL A 219 6.40 5.28 2.04
N ASN A 220 7.01 6.21 1.29
CA ASN A 220 7.20 7.58 1.73
C ASN A 220 6.03 8.45 1.29
N ILE A 221 5.40 9.15 2.23
CA ILE A 221 4.30 10.09 1.97
C ILE A 221 4.93 11.48 1.90
N LEU A 222 5.47 11.81 0.72
CA LEU A 222 6.15 13.07 0.43
C LEU A 222 5.89 13.50 -1.02
#